data_AF-A0A1Y5HGZ3-F1
#
_entry.id   AF-A0A1Y5HGZ3-F1
#
_cell.length_a   1.000
_cell.length_b   1.000
_cell.length_c   1.000
_cell.angle_alpha   90.00
_cell.angle_beta   90.00
_cell.angle_gamma   90.00
#
_symmetry.space_group_name_H-M   'P 1'
#
loop_
_entity.id
_entity.type
_entity.pdbx_description
1 polymer ?
#
loop_
_entity_poly.entity_id
_entity_poly.type
_entity_poly.pdbx_seq_one_letter_code
_entity_poly.pdbx_strand_id
1 'polypeptide(L)'
;MQFLNSKITKFSLLLASVALLSACVNPVKSQHNALIGVWQIVDIDGRQIGNVAATMQFSEQGIMTGNNGCNAINASYQPFKDHLNLSPIASTRKACTASHSADEQAFNDAILHVEHFLVKDNLLLLTDEQDQTVISLRK
;
A
#
# COMPACT_ATOMS: atom_id res chain seq x y z
N MET A 1 47.33 -35.77 47.85
CA MET A 1 46.25 -35.74 48.85
C MET A 1 44.95 -35.41 48.13
N GLN A 2 43.92 -36.26 48.33
CA GLN A 2 42.49 -36.09 48.01
C GLN A 2 42.15 -36.02 46.50
N PHE A 3 41.77 -37.09 45.79
CA PHE A 3 40.52 -37.90 45.83
C PHE A 3 39.24 -37.06 45.93
N LEU A 4 38.47 -36.94 44.83
CA LEU A 4 37.20 -37.67 44.64
C LEU A 4 36.45 -37.27 43.35
N ASN A 5 36.06 -38.31 42.63
CA ASN A 5 35.03 -38.43 41.60
C ASN A 5 33.84 -37.45 41.68
N SER A 6 33.42 -36.95 40.52
CA SER A 6 31.99 -36.67 40.28
C SER A 6 31.57 -37.20 38.91
N LYS A 7 30.39 -37.81 38.93
CA LYS A 7 29.86 -38.79 37.98
C LYS A 7 29.55 -38.15 36.63
N ILE A 8 29.94 -38.84 35.56
CA ILE A 8 29.48 -38.60 34.19
C ILE A 8 27.99 -38.96 34.17
N THR A 9 27.13 -37.98 34.41
CA THR A 9 25.69 -38.12 34.24
C THR A 9 25.39 -38.17 32.75
N LYS A 10 25.04 -39.35 32.24
CA LYS A 10 24.50 -39.54 30.89
C LYS A 10 23.20 -38.74 30.79
N PHE A 11 23.26 -37.52 30.29
CA PHE A 11 22.07 -36.75 29.95
C PHE A 11 21.61 -37.24 28.57
N SER A 12 20.63 -38.15 28.61
CA SER A 12 19.96 -38.69 27.45
C SER A 12 19.55 -37.59 26.49
N LEU A 13 19.92 -37.79 25.22
CA LEU A 13 19.56 -37.01 24.07
C LEU A 13 18.03 -37.01 23.93
N LEU A 14 17.35 -35.96 24.39
CA LEU A 14 15.98 -35.65 23.98
C LEU A 14 16.10 -34.53 22.93
N LEU A 15 16.15 -34.93 21.66
CA LEU A 15 15.88 -34.03 20.54
C LEU A 15 14.43 -33.54 20.70
N ALA A 16 14.24 -32.41 21.40
CA ALA A 16 13.04 -31.63 21.22
C ALA A 16 13.17 -30.94 19.85
N SER A 17 12.73 -31.64 18.80
CA SER A 17 12.53 -31.08 17.47
C SER A 17 11.47 -29.98 17.57
N VAL A 18 11.92 -28.75 17.83
CA VAL A 18 11.11 -27.54 17.63
C VAL A 18 10.92 -27.41 16.12
N ALA A 19 9.79 -27.92 15.62
CA ALA A 19 9.35 -27.62 14.28
C ALA A 19 9.00 -26.12 14.22
N LEU A 20 9.98 -25.30 13.85
CA LEU A 20 9.74 -23.94 13.37
C LEU A 20 8.92 -24.08 12.08
N LEU A 21 7.60 -24.07 12.22
CA LEU A 21 6.69 -23.86 11.09
C LEU A 21 6.97 -22.44 10.59
N SER A 22 7.94 -22.32 9.69
CA SER A 22 8.14 -21.12 8.89
C SER A 22 6.90 -20.96 8.01
N ALA A 23 5.90 -20.26 8.55
CA ALA A 23 4.81 -19.75 7.74
C ALA A 23 5.44 -18.76 6.76
N CYS A 24 5.71 -19.22 5.53
CA CYS A 24 6.08 -18.35 4.43
C CYS A 24 4.85 -17.51 4.06
N VAL A 25 4.52 -16.52 4.89
CA VAL A 25 3.66 -15.43 4.46
C VAL A 25 4.48 -14.69 3.42
N ASN A 26 4.11 -14.84 2.14
CA ASN A 26 4.72 -14.07 1.07
C ASN A 26 4.32 -12.61 1.27
N PRO A 27 5.21 -11.71 1.72
CA PRO A 27 4.86 -10.32 2.02
C PRO A 27 4.27 -9.61 0.79
N VAL A 28 4.68 -10.05 -0.41
CA VAL A 28 4.20 -9.59 -1.72
C VAL A 28 2.70 -9.84 -1.94
N LYS A 29 2.16 -11.02 -1.61
CA LYS A 29 0.72 -11.31 -1.82
C LYS A 29 -0.14 -10.57 -0.79
N SER A 30 0.41 -10.30 0.38
CA SER A 30 -0.26 -9.55 1.45
C SER A 30 -0.54 -8.10 1.06
N GLN A 31 0.41 -7.43 0.37
CA GLN A 31 0.28 -6.04 -0.06
C GLN A 31 -0.84 -5.85 -1.09
N HIS A 32 -0.94 -6.73 -2.08
CA HIS A 32 -2.02 -6.66 -3.08
C HIS A 32 -3.41 -6.73 -2.42
N ASN A 33 -3.65 -7.74 -1.58
CA ASN A 33 -4.95 -7.86 -0.93
C ASN A 33 -5.26 -6.68 0.00
N ALA A 34 -4.22 -6.08 0.60
CA ALA A 34 -4.38 -4.91 1.46
C ALA A 34 -4.80 -3.65 0.67
N LEU A 35 -4.39 -3.53 -0.60
CA LEU A 35 -4.73 -2.42 -1.50
C LEU A 35 -6.23 -2.39 -1.84
N ILE A 36 -6.90 -3.55 -1.86
CA ILE A 36 -8.32 -3.64 -2.21
C ILE A 36 -9.19 -2.87 -1.20
N GLY A 37 -10.20 -2.16 -1.73
CA GLY A 37 -11.14 -1.35 -0.95
C GLY A 37 -11.16 0.11 -1.37
N VAL A 38 -11.90 0.93 -0.62
CA VAL A 38 -12.05 2.36 -0.85
C VAL A 38 -11.04 3.11 0.03
N TRP A 39 -10.35 4.08 -0.57
CA TRP A 39 -9.37 4.93 0.09
C TRP A 39 -9.70 6.39 -0.16
N GLN A 40 -9.70 7.20 0.90
CA GLN A 40 -9.85 8.64 0.84
C GLN A 40 -8.49 9.29 0.60
N ILE A 41 -8.37 10.16 -0.39
CA ILE A 41 -7.15 10.94 -0.62
C ILE A 41 -7.06 12.02 0.47
N VAL A 42 -5.90 12.13 1.11
CA VAL A 42 -5.67 13.10 2.21
C VAL A 42 -4.57 14.10 1.90
N ASP A 43 -3.60 13.70 1.07
CA ASP A 43 -2.42 14.50 0.76
C ASP A 43 -1.97 14.22 -0.68
N ILE A 44 -1.57 15.27 -1.38
CA ILE A 44 -0.97 15.21 -2.71
C ILE A 44 0.29 16.08 -2.69
N ASP A 45 1.44 15.50 -2.99
CA ASP A 45 2.77 16.14 -2.98
C ASP A 45 3.07 16.94 -1.68
N GLY A 46 2.68 16.40 -0.52
CA GLY A 46 2.88 17.02 0.79
C GLY A 46 1.90 18.14 1.12
N ARG A 47 0.89 18.38 0.27
CA ARG A 47 -0.20 19.30 0.51
C ARG A 47 -1.47 18.55 0.88
N GLN A 48 -1.98 18.81 2.08
CA GLN A 48 -3.30 18.32 2.47
C GLN A 48 -4.38 18.89 1.56
N ILE A 49 -5.25 18.01 1.06
CA ILE A 49 -6.41 18.42 0.27
C ILE A 49 -7.63 18.60 1.17
N GLY A 50 -8.44 19.62 0.88
CA GLY A 50 -9.65 19.92 1.65
C GLY A 50 -10.86 19.06 1.26
N ASN A 51 -10.74 18.30 0.18
CA ASN A 51 -11.85 17.62 -0.45
C ASN A 51 -12.06 16.21 0.07
N VAL A 52 -13.06 16.04 0.94
CA VAL A 52 -13.37 14.73 1.52
C VAL A 52 -13.98 13.72 0.54
N ALA A 53 -14.43 14.16 -0.63
CA ALA A 53 -14.98 13.28 -1.67
C ALA A 53 -13.91 12.68 -2.58
N ALA A 54 -12.66 13.15 -2.51
CA ALA A 54 -11.56 12.62 -3.30
C ALA A 54 -11.22 11.20 -2.82
N THR A 55 -11.36 10.22 -3.70
CA THR A 55 -11.26 8.79 -3.37
C THR A 55 -10.66 7.98 -4.50
N MET A 56 -10.05 6.85 -4.14
CA MET A 56 -9.65 5.78 -5.04
C MET A 56 -10.14 4.44 -4.47
N GLN A 57 -10.84 3.67 -5.28
CA GLN A 57 -11.33 2.35 -4.96
C GLN A 57 -10.63 1.33 -5.86
N PHE A 58 -9.95 0.36 -5.25
CA PHE A 58 -9.29 -0.75 -5.94
C PHE A 58 -10.14 -2.01 -5.81
N SER A 59 -10.55 -2.60 -6.94
CA SER A 59 -11.35 -3.83 -6.96
C SER A 59 -10.51 -5.07 -7.23
N GLU A 60 -10.97 -6.24 -6.78
CA GLU A 60 -10.31 -7.53 -7.03
C GLU A 60 -10.15 -7.87 -8.52
N GLN A 61 -10.90 -7.18 -9.41
CA GLN A 61 -10.85 -7.37 -10.86
C GLN A 61 -9.75 -6.53 -11.55
N GLY A 62 -8.92 -5.81 -10.78
CA GLY A 62 -7.87 -4.95 -11.36
C GLY A 62 -8.42 -3.66 -11.96
N ILE A 63 -9.54 -3.17 -11.46
CA ILE A 63 -10.13 -1.88 -11.84
C ILE A 63 -10.03 -0.92 -10.67
N MET A 64 -9.51 0.27 -10.96
CA MET A 64 -9.47 1.39 -10.04
C MET A 64 -10.52 2.41 -10.49
N THR A 65 -11.39 2.82 -9.58
CA THR A 65 -12.40 3.87 -9.80
C THR A 65 -12.32 4.91 -8.70
N GLY A 66 -12.94 6.08 -8.88
CA GLY A 66 -12.99 7.05 -7.80
C GLY A 66 -13.38 8.45 -8.24
N ASN A 67 -12.93 9.43 -7.47
CA ASN A 67 -13.10 10.85 -7.73
C ASN A 67 -11.80 11.59 -7.39
N ASN A 68 -11.28 12.41 -8.31
CA ASN A 68 -10.05 13.19 -8.10
C ASN A 68 -10.29 14.56 -7.45
N GLY A 69 -11.37 14.71 -6.68
CA GLY A 69 -11.83 15.95 -6.07
C GLY A 69 -12.92 16.67 -6.88
N CYS A 70 -12.88 16.60 -8.21
CA CYS A 70 -13.92 17.17 -9.06
C CYS A 70 -14.60 16.11 -9.91
N ASN A 71 -13.80 15.32 -10.63
CA ASN A 71 -14.24 14.43 -11.67
C ASN A 71 -14.21 12.97 -11.25
N ALA A 72 -15.16 12.20 -11.78
CA ALA A 72 -15.09 10.75 -11.67
C ALA A 72 -13.94 10.23 -12.54
N ILE A 73 -13.17 9.31 -11.97
CA ILE A 73 -11.98 8.71 -12.59
C ILE A 73 -12.08 7.18 -12.66
N ASN A 74 -11.42 6.58 -13.64
CA ASN A 74 -11.19 5.15 -13.70
C ASN A 74 -9.91 4.79 -14.47
N ALA A 75 -9.31 3.65 -14.13
CA ALA A 75 -8.24 3.00 -14.87
C ALA A 75 -8.21 1.50 -14.55
N SER A 76 -7.51 0.72 -15.36
CA SER A 76 -7.06 -0.60 -14.91
C SER A 76 -5.79 -0.46 -14.08
N TYR A 77 -5.57 -1.41 -13.17
CA TYR A 77 -4.35 -1.48 -12.38
C TYR A 77 -3.86 -2.92 -12.25
N GLN A 78 -2.55 -3.10 -12.14
CA GLN A 78 -1.92 -4.39 -11.90
C GLN A 78 -0.79 -4.26 -10.87
N PRO A 79 -0.98 -4.75 -9.64
CA PRO A 79 0.07 -4.71 -8.63
C PRO A 79 1.05 -5.88 -8.83
N PHE A 80 2.34 -5.60 -8.69
CA PHE A 80 3.39 -6.62 -8.72
C PHE A 80 4.47 -6.28 -7.70
N LYS A 81 4.60 -7.12 -6.64
CA LYS A 81 5.43 -6.79 -5.48
C LYS A 81 4.97 -5.47 -4.84
N ASP A 82 5.81 -4.47 -4.88
CA ASP A 82 5.63 -3.08 -4.46
C ASP A 82 5.29 -2.15 -5.63
N HIS A 83 5.38 -2.60 -6.88
CA HIS A 83 4.97 -1.79 -8.04
C HIS A 83 3.45 -1.76 -8.23
N LEU A 84 2.95 -0.59 -8.65
CA LEU A 84 1.56 -0.38 -9.04
C LEU A 84 1.49 0.11 -10.48
N ASN A 85 1.27 -0.81 -11.42
CA ASN A 85 1.10 -0.42 -12.82
C ASN A 85 -0.32 0.10 -13.03
N LEU A 86 -0.46 1.40 -13.29
CA LEU A 86 -1.72 2.05 -13.64
C LEU A 86 -1.79 2.25 -15.16
N SER A 87 -2.94 1.94 -15.76
CA SER A 87 -3.23 2.44 -17.10
C SER A 87 -3.44 3.96 -17.08
N PRO A 88 -3.40 4.63 -18.24
CA PRO A 88 -3.83 6.02 -18.32
C PRO A 88 -5.21 6.22 -17.67
N ILE A 89 -5.31 7.25 -16.84
CA ILE A 89 -6.54 7.58 -16.10
C ILE A 89 -7.55 8.20 -17.07
N ALA A 90 -8.72 7.59 -17.17
CA ALA A 90 -9.88 8.20 -17.81
C ALA A 90 -10.61 9.07 -16.78
N SER A 91 -10.98 10.29 -17.18
CA SER A 91 -11.71 11.24 -16.32
C SER A 91 -12.90 11.85 -17.06
N THR A 92 -13.96 12.09 -16.31
CA THR A 92 -15.06 12.98 -16.75
C THR A 92 -14.63 14.45 -16.75
N ARG A 93 -15.48 15.34 -17.27
CA ARG A 93 -15.28 16.80 -17.24
C ARG A 93 -16.53 17.50 -16.73
N LYS A 94 -16.52 17.90 -15.46
CA LYS A 94 -17.57 18.65 -14.78
C LYS A 94 -17.05 20.05 -14.41
N ALA A 95 -17.96 21.02 -14.32
CA ALA A 95 -17.63 22.34 -13.79
C ALA A 95 -17.53 22.27 -12.26
N CYS A 96 -16.45 22.82 -11.70
CA CYS A 96 -16.16 22.77 -10.27
C CYS A 96 -15.79 24.15 -9.71
N THR A 97 -15.82 24.27 -8.38
CA THR A 97 -15.29 25.45 -7.69
C THR A 97 -13.77 25.52 -7.89
N ALA A 98 -13.19 26.73 -7.75
CA ALA A 98 -11.74 26.92 -7.93
C ALA A 98 -10.90 25.99 -7.02
N SER A 99 -11.33 25.78 -5.77
CA SER A 99 -10.63 24.87 -4.84
C SER A 99 -10.63 23.43 -5.34
N HIS A 100 -11.78 22.92 -5.84
CA HIS A 100 -11.87 21.55 -6.33
C HIS A 100 -11.11 21.36 -7.64
N SER A 101 -11.06 22.37 -8.50
CA SER A 101 -10.25 22.34 -9.72
C SER A 101 -8.74 22.33 -9.42
N ALA A 102 -8.29 23.03 -8.38
CA ALA A 102 -6.89 22.98 -7.94
C ALA A 102 -6.51 21.60 -7.39
N ASP A 103 -7.40 20.98 -6.60
CA ASP A 103 -7.18 19.61 -6.10
C ASP A 103 -7.20 18.58 -7.25
N GLU A 104 -8.11 18.74 -8.22
CA GLU A 104 -8.14 17.92 -9.43
C GLU A 104 -6.83 17.99 -10.22
N GLN A 105 -6.32 19.20 -10.44
CA GLN A 105 -5.10 19.39 -11.21
C GLN A 105 -3.89 18.78 -10.49
N ALA A 106 -3.77 19.03 -9.18
CA ALA A 106 -2.73 18.42 -8.37
C ALA A 106 -2.77 16.88 -8.44
N PHE A 107 -3.97 16.28 -8.35
CA PHE A 107 -4.11 14.84 -8.51
C PHE A 107 -3.67 14.36 -9.90
N ASN A 108 -4.14 15.03 -10.95
CA ASN A 108 -3.83 14.63 -12.33
C ASN A 108 -2.34 14.71 -12.65
N ASP A 109 -1.60 15.62 -12.01
CA ASP A 109 -0.15 15.73 -12.15
C ASP A 109 0.54 14.63 -11.33
N ALA A 110 0.19 14.48 -10.05
CA ALA A 110 0.82 13.51 -9.14
C ALA A 110 0.62 12.04 -9.57
N ILE A 111 -0.57 11.68 -10.07
CA ILE A 111 -0.89 10.29 -10.43
C ILE A 111 -0.02 9.76 -11.59
N LEU A 112 0.57 10.65 -12.39
CA LEU A 112 1.45 10.28 -13.51
C LEU A 112 2.83 9.80 -13.03
N HIS A 113 3.17 10.09 -11.78
CA HIS A 113 4.46 9.74 -11.18
C HIS A 113 4.39 8.48 -10.33
N VAL A 114 3.21 7.87 -10.16
CA VAL A 114 3.05 6.69 -9.30
C VAL A 114 3.71 5.47 -9.92
N GLU A 115 4.67 4.90 -9.21
CA GLU A 115 5.39 3.68 -9.58
C GLU A 115 5.21 2.58 -8.54
N HIS A 116 5.24 2.95 -7.25
CA HIS A 116 5.12 1.99 -6.15
C HIS A 116 3.94 2.29 -5.23
N PHE A 117 3.57 1.28 -4.43
CA PHE A 117 2.56 1.39 -3.39
C PHE A 117 3.00 0.69 -2.10
N LEU A 118 2.62 1.27 -0.97
CA LEU A 118 2.81 0.69 0.35
C LEU A 118 1.53 0.81 1.16
N VAL A 119 1.01 -0.34 1.60
CA VAL A 119 -0.11 -0.37 2.55
C VAL A 119 0.41 -0.69 3.94
N LYS A 120 0.13 0.20 4.89
CA LYS A 120 0.41 0.00 6.32
C LYS A 120 -0.81 0.38 7.13
N ASP A 121 -1.43 -0.62 7.75
CA ASP A 121 -2.69 -0.47 8.50
C ASP A 121 -3.77 0.21 7.63
N ASN A 122 -4.21 1.42 8.03
CA ASN A 122 -5.21 2.21 7.31
C ASN A 122 -4.58 3.33 6.45
N LEU A 123 -3.28 3.27 6.19
CA LEU A 123 -2.55 4.21 5.35
C LEU A 123 -2.08 3.53 4.07
N LEU A 124 -2.40 4.14 2.94
CA LEU A 124 -1.86 3.80 1.62
C LEU A 124 -0.99 4.95 1.15
N LEU A 125 0.26 4.65 0.84
CA LEU A 125 1.19 5.57 0.21
C LEU A 125 1.38 5.14 -1.25
N LEU A 126 1.20 6.08 -2.17
CA LEU A 126 1.63 5.95 -3.55
C LEU A 126 2.88 6.80 -3.72
N THR A 127 3.93 6.20 -4.27
CA THR A 127 5.25 6.81 -4.38
C THR A 127 5.76 6.78 -5.81
N ASP A 128 6.69 7.67 -6.10
CA ASP A 128 7.42 7.69 -7.35
C ASP A 128 8.55 6.64 -7.40
N GLU A 129 9.31 6.68 -8.50
CA GLU A 129 10.44 5.81 -8.79
C GLU A 129 11.58 5.94 -7.75
N GLN A 130 11.63 7.05 -7.01
CA GLN A 130 12.60 7.33 -5.94
C GLN A 130 12.03 7.07 -4.53
N ASP A 131 10.87 6.43 -4.44
CA ASP A 131 10.12 6.17 -3.21
C ASP A 131 9.68 7.43 -2.44
N GLN A 132 9.63 8.58 -3.12
CA GLN A 132 9.03 9.78 -2.55
C GLN A 132 7.51 9.69 -2.67
N THR A 133 6.80 9.98 -1.57
CA THR A 133 5.33 9.96 -1.56
C THR A 133 4.77 11.11 -2.39
N VAL A 134 3.92 10.76 -3.37
CA VAL A 134 3.20 11.71 -4.23
C VAL A 134 1.71 11.77 -3.87
N ILE A 135 1.13 10.68 -3.36
CA ILE A 135 -0.26 10.66 -2.88
C ILE A 135 -0.35 9.81 -1.62
N SER A 136 -0.93 10.39 -0.55
CA SER A 136 -1.31 9.62 0.65
C SER A 136 -2.82 9.46 0.71
N LEU A 137 -3.26 8.26 1.06
CA LEU A 137 -4.66 7.91 1.21
C LEU A 137 -4.92 7.16 2.52
N ARG A 138 -6.15 7.25 3.03
CA ARG A 138 -6.58 6.53 4.24
C ARG A 138 -7.88 5.77 4.07
N LYS A 139 -8.03 4.69 4.83
CA LYS A 139 -9.30 3.97 5.02
C LYS A 139 -10.10 4.56 6.18
#